data_AF-A0A955CH54-F1
#
_entry.id   AF-A0A955CH54-F1
#
_cell.length_a   1.000
_cell.length_b   1.000
_cell.length_c   1.000
_cell.angle_alpha   90.00
_cell.angle_beta   90.00
_cell.angle_gamma   90.00
#
_symmetry.space_group_name_H-M   'P 1'
#
loop_
_entity.id
_entity.type
_entity.pdbx_description
1 polymer ?
#
loop_
_entity_poly.entity_id
_entity_poly.type
_entity_poly.pdbx_seq_one_letter_code
_entity_poly.pdbx_strand_id
1 'polypeptide(L)'
;MTCLAAFWPVGWGVAVGQGQSWVAEAAVDCVNPLSGANGDAEFSRGNTLVAITAPFGMNTWAPQTDGDASPFYQVKHKRFEGMRLTHQPSIWVRDYGDLLVMPVTGVPQESVKQRGSGFRHEREVARPYYYSVDLDRYAARFEVVPTTRCALMRITHPVGAEASIVFTLEGEVETEWDSENRRIRGKATHVTFGAPGGFGNYFVAEFDRPFSSVEVSVADRTKTIVVRFSAEAEANSTSLRIGASFIGYEQAMLNQR
;
A
#
# COMPACT_ATOMS: atom_id res chain seq x y z
N MET A 1 -13.11 7.07 88.61
CA MET A 1 -14.19 8.07 88.37
C MET A 1 -13.47 9.26 87.76
N THR A 2 -13.56 9.57 86.48
CA THR A 2 -14.76 9.95 85.70
C THR A 2 -14.46 9.80 84.19
N CYS A 3 -15.51 9.73 83.37
CA CYS A 3 -15.55 9.28 81.97
C CYS A 3 -14.55 9.88 80.96
N LEU A 4 -14.10 9.01 80.06
CA LEU A 4 -13.49 9.29 78.76
C LEU A 4 -14.47 10.03 77.83
N ALA A 5 -13.99 11.10 77.19
CA ALA A 5 -14.57 11.64 75.96
C ALA A 5 -13.50 11.54 74.85
N ALA A 6 -13.76 10.69 73.86
CA ALA A 6 -12.93 10.55 72.67
C ALA A 6 -13.23 11.69 71.70
N PHE A 7 -12.22 12.50 71.40
CA PHE A 7 -12.23 13.42 70.27
C PHE A 7 -11.40 12.79 69.14
N TRP A 8 -12.05 12.33 68.08
CA TRP A 8 -11.39 12.07 66.81
C TRP A 8 -11.48 13.33 65.94
N PRO A 9 -10.35 13.97 65.57
CA PRO A 9 -10.38 14.99 64.55
C PRO A 9 -10.59 14.31 63.19
N VAL A 10 -11.64 14.73 62.48
CA VAL A 10 -11.93 14.36 61.10
C VAL A 10 -10.84 14.95 60.21
N GLY A 11 -9.83 14.15 59.90
CA GLY A 11 -8.84 14.47 58.88
C GLY A 11 -9.47 14.32 57.50
N TRP A 12 -9.65 15.43 56.79
CA TRP A 12 -9.94 15.43 55.36
C TRP A 12 -8.67 15.04 54.60
N GLY A 13 -8.40 13.74 54.53
CA GLY A 13 -7.43 13.20 53.60
C GLY A 13 -8.05 13.18 52.21
N VAL A 14 -7.70 14.15 51.36
CA VAL A 14 -7.94 14.03 49.92
C VAL A 14 -7.02 12.91 49.42
N ALA A 15 -7.60 11.74 49.19
CA ALA A 15 -6.93 10.72 48.40
C ALA A 15 -6.78 11.26 46.97
N VAL A 16 -5.57 11.72 46.62
CA VAL A 16 -5.21 12.00 45.24
C VAL A 16 -5.12 10.65 44.55
N GLY A 17 -6.26 10.19 44.02
CA GLY A 17 -6.30 9.06 43.11
C GLY A 17 -5.41 9.40 41.92
N GLN A 18 -4.41 8.54 41.66
CA GLN A 18 -3.60 8.57 40.44
C GLN A 18 -4.58 8.51 39.26
N GLY A 19 -4.82 9.64 38.61
CA GLY A 19 -5.70 9.74 37.47
C GLY A 19 -5.17 8.83 36.36
N GLN A 20 -5.87 7.75 36.09
CA GLN A 20 -5.63 6.93 34.91
C GLN A 20 -5.92 7.82 33.71
N SER A 21 -4.88 8.22 32.97
CA SER A 21 -5.03 9.04 31.78
C SER A 21 -5.79 8.23 30.74
N TRP A 22 -7.04 8.58 30.48
CA TRP A 22 -7.75 8.12 29.30
C TRP A 22 -7.09 8.78 28.10
N VAL A 23 -6.15 8.08 27.45
CA VAL A 23 -5.73 8.48 26.10
C VAL A 23 -6.93 8.19 25.22
N ALA A 24 -7.69 9.23 24.86
CA ALA A 24 -8.78 9.09 23.92
C ALA A 24 -8.19 8.61 22.58
N GLU A 25 -8.67 7.46 22.09
CA GLU A 25 -8.31 6.94 20.77
C GLU A 25 -8.67 7.97 19.70
N ALA A 26 -7.76 8.25 18.76
CA ALA A 26 -8.03 9.24 17.73
C ALA A 26 -9.17 8.72 16.84
N ALA A 27 -10.06 9.61 16.38
CA ALA A 27 -11.25 9.22 15.62
C ALA A 27 -10.92 8.37 14.37
N VAL A 28 -9.74 8.58 13.77
CA VAL A 28 -9.24 7.82 12.62
C VAL A 28 -8.87 6.37 12.95
N ASP A 29 -8.51 6.08 14.21
CA ASP A 29 -8.13 4.74 14.67
C ASP A 29 -9.35 3.84 14.88
N CYS A 30 -10.53 4.44 15.04
CA CYS A 30 -11.82 3.74 15.05
C CYS A 30 -12.29 3.31 13.64
N VAL A 31 -11.63 3.78 12.57
CA VAL A 31 -12.03 3.45 11.19
C VAL A 31 -11.51 2.05 10.82
N ASN A 32 -12.40 1.22 10.27
CA ASN A 32 -12.07 -0.09 9.71
C ASN A 32 -12.22 -0.09 8.18
N PRO A 33 -11.11 0.03 7.41
CA PRO A 33 -11.12 -0.03 5.95
C PRO A 33 -11.62 -1.36 5.36
N LEU A 34 -11.64 -2.45 6.13
CA LEU A 34 -12.13 -3.76 5.67
C LEU A 34 -13.67 -3.85 5.68
N SER A 35 -14.35 -2.84 6.23
CA SER A 35 -15.82 -2.81 6.30
C SER A 35 -16.41 -2.81 4.89
N GLY A 36 -17.16 -3.86 4.57
CA GLY A 36 -17.79 -4.05 3.25
C GLY A 36 -16.91 -4.75 2.20
N ALA A 37 -15.66 -5.11 2.54
CA ALA A 37 -14.70 -5.78 1.66
C ALA A 37 -14.85 -7.31 1.62
N ASN A 38 -15.95 -7.84 2.16
CA ASN A 38 -16.28 -9.27 2.12
C ASN A 38 -17.55 -9.51 1.29
N GLY A 39 -17.57 -8.99 0.06
CA GLY A 39 -18.63 -9.21 -0.93
C GLY A 39 -18.04 -9.66 -2.26
N ASP A 40 -18.92 -10.08 -3.16
CA ASP A 40 -18.58 -10.37 -4.55
C ASP A 40 -19.68 -9.85 -5.49
N ALA A 41 -19.52 -10.11 -6.79
CA ALA A 41 -20.47 -9.68 -7.81
C ALA A 41 -21.88 -10.26 -7.63
N GLU A 42 -22.01 -11.41 -6.96
CA GLU A 42 -23.30 -12.07 -6.71
C GLU A 42 -23.97 -11.52 -5.45
N PHE A 43 -23.19 -11.29 -4.39
CA PHE A 43 -23.73 -10.78 -3.13
C PHE A 43 -22.86 -9.68 -2.52
N SER A 44 -23.39 -8.46 -2.56
CA SER A 44 -22.75 -7.30 -1.95
C SER A 44 -22.92 -7.29 -0.43
N ARG A 45 -21.80 -7.07 0.27
CA ARG A 45 -21.79 -6.64 1.68
C ARG A 45 -21.33 -5.19 1.83
N GLY A 46 -21.35 -4.43 0.73
CA GLY A 46 -20.80 -3.08 0.59
C GLY A 46 -20.04 -2.94 -0.72
N ASN A 47 -19.29 -3.98 -1.11
CA ASN A 47 -18.41 -3.98 -2.30
C ASN A 47 -17.44 -2.79 -2.28
N THR A 48 -16.90 -2.52 -1.10
CA THR A 48 -15.94 -1.45 -0.86
C THR A 48 -14.53 -1.89 -1.22
N LEU A 49 -13.71 -0.90 -1.61
CA LEU A 49 -12.26 -1.07 -1.66
C LEU A 49 -11.68 -0.86 -0.27
N VAL A 50 -10.60 -1.57 0.04
CA VAL A 50 -9.75 -1.26 1.20
C VAL A 50 -8.87 -0.05 0.85
N ALA A 51 -9.49 1.12 0.84
CA ALA A 51 -8.86 2.36 0.37
C ALA A 51 -7.92 2.95 1.43
N ILE A 52 -6.64 3.07 1.08
CA ILE A 52 -5.58 3.67 1.87
C ILE A 52 -5.22 4.97 1.16
N THR A 53 -5.80 6.08 1.63
CA THR A 53 -5.74 7.36 0.93
C THR A 53 -6.03 8.53 1.88
N ALA A 54 -5.51 9.70 1.52
CA ALA A 54 -5.93 10.95 2.13
C ALA A 54 -7.37 11.31 1.72
N PRO A 55 -8.11 12.12 2.51
CA PRO A 55 -9.41 12.61 2.10
C PRO A 55 -9.36 13.26 0.70
N PHE A 56 -10.20 12.77 -0.22
CA PHE A 56 -10.23 13.21 -1.62
C PHE A 56 -8.89 13.06 -2.37
N GLY A 57 -8.10 12.04 -2.02
CA GLY A 57 -6.86 11.71 -2.71
C GLY A 57 -7.10 11.46 -4.20
N MET A 58 -6.28 12.08 -5.05
CA MET A 58 -6.26 11.83 -6.48
C MET A 58 -5.89 10.37 -6.76
N ASN A 59 -4.90 9.85 -6.04
CA ASN A 59 -4.46 8.46 -6.15
C ASN A 59 -4.87 7.70 -4.87
N THR A 60 -5.59 6.60 -5.04
CA THR A 60 -5.92 5.68 -3.93
C THR A 60 -5.05 4.44 -4.01
N TRP A 61 -4.50 4.00 -2.89
CA TRP A 61 -3.78 2.74 -2.81
C TRP A 61 -4.67 1.70 -2.14
N ALA A 62 -4.79 0.51 -2.73
CA ALA A 62 -5.57 -0.58 -2.18
C ALA A 62 -4.84 -1.91 -2.36
N PRO A 63 -4.87 -2.81 -1.36
CA PRO A 63 -4.38 -4.17 -1.53
C PRO A 63 -5.18 -4.90 -2.62
N GLN A 64 -4.50 -5.69 -3.44
CA GLN A 64 -5.12 -6.60 -4.42
C GLN A 64 -4.88 -8.04 -3.99
N THR A 65 -5.93 -8.87 -4.07
CA THR A 65 -5.88 -10.30 -3.73
C THR A 65 -6.17 -11.22 -4.92
N ASP A 66 -7.00 -10.76 -5.86
CA ASP A 66 -7.21 -11.41 -7.16
C ASP A 66 -7.65 -10.36 -8.18
N GLY A 67 -6.77 -10.02 -9.12
CA GLY A 67 -7.03 -9.03 -10.17
C GLY A 67 -8.13 -9.43 -11.16
N ASP A 68 -8.46 -10.72 -11.26
CA ASP A 68 -9.55 -11.21 -12.12
C ASP A 68 -10.88 -11.24 -11.38
N ALA A 69 -10.87 -11.08 -10.05
CA ALA A 69 -12.07 -11.01 -9.24
C ALA A 69 -12.65 -9.59 -9.22
N SER A 70 -13.96 -9.51 -8.96
CA SER A 70 -14.66 -8.24 -8.74
C SER A 70 -15.50 -8.37 -7.46
N PRO A 71 -15.12 -7.72 -6.35
CA PRO A 71 -13.96 -6.82 -6.18
C PRO A 71 -12.62 -7.56 -6.19
N PHE A 72 -11.55 -6.84 -6.53
CA PHE A 72 -10.18 -7.36 -6.61
C PHE A 72 -9.53 -7.62 -5.23
N TYR A 73 -10.14 -7.09 -4.17
CA TYR A 73 -9.84 -7.43 -2.78
C TYR A 73 -11.04 -8.11 -2.15
N GLN A 74 -10.84 -9.26 -1.51
CA GLN A 74 -11.84 -9.89 -0.66
C GLN A 74 -11.20 -10.45 0.60
N VAL A 75 -11.82 -10.21 1.76
CA VAL A 75 -11.36 -10.73 3.06
C VAL A 75 -11.26 -12.28 3.08
N LYS A 76 -12.02 -12.99 2.25
CA LYS A 76 -11.91 -14.46 2.16
C LYS A 76 -10.68 -14.95 1.38
N HIS A 77 -10.01 -14.08 0.63
CA HIS A 77 -8.84 -14.45 -0.17
C HIS A 77 -7.59 -14.60 0.71
N LYS A 78 -6.73 -15.55 0.34
CA LYS A 78 -5.48 -15.86 1.08
C LYS A 78 -4.23 -15.55 0.28
N ARG A 79 -4.39 -14.91 -0.89
CA ARG A 79 -3.30 -14.50 -1.78
C ARG A 79 -3.29 -12.99 -1.84
N PHE A 80 -2.11 -12.39 -1.70
CA PHE A 80 -1.84 -10.99 -1.91
C PHE A 80 -1.03 -10.84 -3.20
N GLU A 81 -1.52 -10.01 -4.13
CA GLU A 81 -0.92 -9.83 -5.46
C GLU A 81 -0.13 -8.52 -5.59
N GLY A 82 -0.37 -7.56 -4.69
CA GLY A 82 0.33 -6.28 -4.65
C GLY A 82 -0.54 -5.16 -4.11
N MET A 83 0.05 -3.96 -4.00
CA MET A 83 -0.67 -2.71 -3.74
C MET A 83 -0.99 -2.05 -5.08
N ARG A 84 -2.27 -1.89 -5.36
CA ARG A 84 -2.79 -1.26 -6.57
C ARG A 84 -2.97 0.23 -6.34
N LEU A 85 -2.40 1.06 -7.21
CA LEU A 85 -2.86 2.43 -7.40
C LEU A 85 -4.13 2.34 -8.24
N THR A 86 -5.25 2.84 -7.71
CA THR A 86 -6.58 2.67 -8.29
C THR A 86 -7.38 3.96 -8.21
N HIS A 87 -8.32 4.09 -9.14
CA HIS A 87 -9.34 5.14 -9.16
C HIS A 87 -10.75 4.55 -9.25
N GLN A 88 -10.87 3.23 -9.05
CA GLN A 88 -12.12 2.52 -9.18
C GLN A 88 -13.14 3.03 -8.14
N PRO A 89 -14.28 3.62 -8.56
CA PRO A 89 -15.28 4.11 -7.62
C PRO A 89 -16.25 3.00 -7.18
N SER A 90 -16.42 1.96 -8.00
CA SER A 90 -17.23 0.78 -7.69
C SER A 90 -16.83 -0.38 -8.61
N ILE A 91 -17.20 -1.60 -8.21
CA ILE A 91 -16.97 -2.80 -9.01
C ILE A 91 -17.66 -2.77 -10.40
N TRP A 92 -18.68 -1.93 -10.57
CA TRP A 92 -19.46 -1.82 -11.80
C TRP A 92 -18.84 -0.85 -12.81
N VAL A 93 -18.24 0.23 -12.29
CA VAL A 93 -17.52 1.24 -13.11
C VAL A 93 -16.09 0.78 -13.41
N ARG A 94 -15.54 -0.09 -12.57
CA ARG A 94 -14.16 -0.61 -12.69
C ARG A 94 -13.13 0.53 -12.69
N ASP A 95 -11.92 0.25 -13.18
CA ASP A 95 -10.74 1.09 -12.93
C ASP A 95 -10.25 1.84 -14.19
N TYR A 96 -9.35 2.79 -13.95
CA TYR A 96 -8.58 3.50 -14.95
C TYR A 96 -7.23 3.97 -14.39
N GLY A 97 -6.21 4.10 -15.24
CA GLY A 97 -4.91 4.69 -14.89
C GLY A 97 -4.21 3.97 -13.73
N ASP A 98 -4.44 2.68 -13.58
CA ASP A 98 -4.00 1.86 -12.47
C ASP A 98 -2.68 1.12 -12.74
N LEU A 99 -1.98 0.81 -11.66
CA LEU A 99 -0.77 -0.02 -11.67
C LEU A 99 -0.68 -0.79 -10.36
N LEU A 100 0.06 -1.89 -10.38
CA LEU A 100 0.27 -2.77 -9.24
C LEU A 100 1.74 -2.75 -8.83
N VAL A 101 2.02 -2.61 -7.53
CA VAL A 101 3.37 -2.70 -6.95
C VAL A 101 3.44 -3.93 -6.04
N MET A 102 4.40 -4.82 -6.30
CA MET A 102 4.61 -6.03 -5.51
C MET A 102 6.10 -6.24 -5.24
N PRO A 103 6.55 -6.16 -3.97
CA PRO A 103 7.89 -6.56 -3.62
C PRO A 103 8.01 -8.09 -3.58
N VAL A 104 9.17 -8.58 -3.98
CA VAL A 104 9.49 -10.01 -4.01
C VAL A 104 10.93 -10.24 -3.58
N THR A 105 11.22 -11.46 -3.13
CA THR A 105 12.58 -11.96 -2.94
C THR A 105 12.83 -13.18 -3.84
N GLY A 106 14.06 -13.32 -4.33
CA GLY A 106 14.44 -14.33 -5.32
C GLY A 106 13.94 -14.01 -6.72
N VAL A 107 13.71 -15.05 -7.53
CA VAL A 107 13.33 -14.89 -8.94
C VAL A 107 11.84 -14.51 -9.08
N PRO A 108 11.51 -13.32 -9.63
CA PRO A 108 10.13 -12.90 -9.84
C PRO A 108 9.43 -13.82 -10.84
N GLN A 109 8.18 -14.17 -10.53
CA GLN A 109 7.29 -14.83 -11.49
C GLN A 109 6.68 -13.78 -12.44
N GLU A 110 6.47 -14.16 -13.70
CA GLU A 110 5.97 -13.26 -14.74
C GLU A 110 4.53 -12.82 -14.47
N SER A 111 3.61 -13.78 -14.27
CA SER A 111 2.20 -13.45 -14.07
C SER A 111 1.91 -12.93 -12.65
N VAL A 112 0.97 -11.99 -12.54
CA VAL A 112 0.51 -11.43 -11.25
C VAL A 112 0.07 -12.52 -10.29
N LYS A 113 -0.75 -13.48 -10.77
CA LYS A 113 -1.26 -14.59 -9.97
C LYS A 113 -0.15 -15.50 -9.45
N GLN A 114 0.82 -15.86 -10.30
CA GLN A 114 1.94 -16.70 -9.87
C GLN A 114 2.92 -15.94 -9.00
N ARG A 115 3.00 -14.60 -9.07
CA ARG A 115 3.83 -13.78 -8.20
C ARG A 115 3.18 -13.50 -6.84
N GLY A 116 1.88 -13.76 -6.68
CA GLY A 116 1.20 -13.57 -5.42
C GLY A 116 1.86 -14.32 -4.25
N SER A 117 1.75 -13.73 -3.06
CA SER A 117 2.19 -14.31 -1.80
C SER A 117 0.99 -14.78 -0.99
N GLY A 118 1.17 -15.83 -0.18
CA GLY A 118 0.28 -16.05 0.96
C GLY A 118 0.34 -14.85 1.92
N PHE A 119 -0.77 -14.51 2.54
CA PHE A 119 -0.85 -13.54 3.64
C PHE A 119 -1.97 -13.93 4.60
N ARG A 120 -2.00 -13.29 5.77
CA ARG A 120 -3.01 -13.53 6.82
C ARG A 120 -3.44 -12.21 7.44
N HIS A 121 -4.72 -12.08 7.77
CA HIS A 121 -5.26 -10.87 8.38
C HIS A 121 -4.67 -10.57 9.77
N GLU A 122 -4.18 -11.59 10.50
CA GLU A 122 -3.47 -11.39 11.77
C GLU A 122 -2.11 -10.70 11.60
N ARG A 123 -1.58 -10.67 10.38
CA ARG A 123 -0.35 -9.98 9.98
C ARG A 123 -0.62 -8.92 8.91
N GLU A 124 -1.85 -8.44 8.83
CA GLU A 124 -2.27 -7.31 8.01
C GLU A 124 -2.71 -6.17 8.94
N VAL A 125 -2.28 -4.96 8.60
CA VAL A 125 -2.79 -3.75 9.23
C VAL A 125 -3.37 -2.88 8.13
N ALA A 126 -4.66 -2.58 8.23
CA ALA A 126 -5.35 -1.68 7.32
C ALA A 126 -5.88 -0.48 8.10
N ARG A 127 -5.30 0.70 7.86
CA ARG A 127 -5.75 2.00 8.36
C ARG A 127 -5.88 2.97 7.18
N PRO A 128 -6.78 3.97 7.21
CA PRO A 128 -6.92 4.91 6.10
C PRO A 128 -5.61 5.59 5.68
N TYR A 129 -4.68 5.77 6.63
CA TYR A 129 -3.40 6.45 6.46
C TYR A 129 -2.18 5.52 6.40
N TYR A 130 -2.34 4.21 6.60
CA TYR A 130 -1.24 3.25 6.65
C TYR A 130 -1.72 1.83 6.36
N TYR A 131 -1.00 1.14 5.49
CA TYR A 131 -1.20 -0.29 5.26
C TYR A 131 0.10 -1.05 5.46
N SER A 132 0.03 -2.23 6.08
CA SER A 132 1.15 -3.16 6.11
C SER A 132 0.69 -4.61 5.99
N VAL A 133 1.49 -5.44 5.32
CA VAL A 133 1.25 -6.87 5.21
C VAL A 133 2.56 -7.64 5.24
N ASP A 134 2.56 -8.78 5.94
CA ASP A 134 3.64 -9.76 5.85
C ASP A 134 3.37 -10.73 4.68
N LEU A 135 4.37 -10.90 3.82
CA LEU A 135 4.34 -11.73 2.63
C LEU A 135 5.00 -13.08 2.92
N ASP A 136 4.19 -14.09 3.26
CA ASP A 136 4.65 -15.41 3.70
C ASP A 136 5.64 -16.06 2.72
N ARG A 137 5.41 -15.90 1.40
CA ARG A 137 6.27 -16.48 0.36
C ARG A 137 7.66 -15.84 0.32
N TYR A 138 7.71 -14.54 0.55
CA TYR A 138 8.91 -13.73 0.34
C TYR A 138 9.65 -13.42 1.64
N ALA A 139 9.09 -13.85 2.77
CA ALA A 139 9.57 -13.52 4.11
C ALA A 139 9.84 -12.00 4.26
N ALA A 140 8.95 -11.19 3.68
CA ALA A 140 9.10 -9.74 3.58
C ALA A 140 7.89 -9.04 4.16
N ARG A 141 8.10 -7.86 4.74
CA ARG A 141 7.04 -6.95 5.16
C ARG A 141 6.92 -5.81 4.16
N PHE A 142 5.71 -5.54 3.69
CA PHE A 142 5.41 -4.44 2.78
C PHE A 142 4.54 -3.40 3.46
N GLU A 143 4.94 -2.14 3.40
CA GLU A 143 4.29 -1.02 4.07
C GLU A 143 4.04 0.12 3.08
N VAL A 144 2.88 0.76 3.19
CA VAL A 144 2.47 1.88 2.32
C VAL A 144 1.85 3.01 3.15
N VAL A 145 2.35 4.22 2.91
CA VAL A 145 1.79 5.48 3.44
C VAL A 145 1.47 6.41 2.27
N PRO A 146 0.18 6.71 2.02
CA PRO A 146 -0.23 7.56 0.92
C PRO A 146 -0.21 9.04 1.31
N THR A 147 -0.12 9.90 0.29
CA THR A 147 -0.56 11.30 0.33
C THR A 147 -1.70 11.48 -0.67
N THR A 148 -2.08 12.72 -0.99
CA THR A 148 -3.12 12.98 -2.00
C THR A 148 -2.74 12.52 -3.40
N ARG A 149 -1.45 12.43 -3.74
CA ARG A 149 -0.96 12.14 -5.10
C ARG A 149 0.23 11.17 -5.15
N CYS A 150 0.77 10.77 -4.00
CA CYS A 150 1.96 9.95 -3.91
C CYS A 150 1.78 8.85 -2.87
N ALA A 151 2.74 7.94 -2.79
CA ALA A 151 2.95 7.11 -1.63
C ALA A 151 4.44 6.94 -1.34
N LEU A 152 4.77 6.82 -0.06
CA LEU A 152 6.00 6.22 0.39
C LEU A 152 5.73 4.76 0.68
N MET A 153 6.54 3.87 0.11
CA MET A 153 6.47 2.46 0.39
C MET A 153 7.78 1.98 0.96
N ARG A 154 7.71 1.05 1.92
CA ARG A 154 8.88 0.43 2.53
C ARG A 154 8.73 -1.07 2.50
N ILE A 155 9.83 -1.73 2.18
CA ILE A 155 9.91 -3.18 2.10
C ILE A 155 11.04 -3.62 2.99
N THR A 156 10.73 -4.42 4.01
CA THR A 156 11.73 -5.08 4.84
C THR A 156 11.83 -6.53 4.42
N HIS A 157 12.99 -6.96 3.98
CA HIS A 157 13.25 -8.31 3.47
C HIS A 157 14.34 -9.00 4.31
N PRO A 158 14.54 -10.33 4.17
CA PRO A 158 15.62 -11.01 4.86
C PRO A 158 16.98 -10.43 4.47
N VAL A 159 17.92 -10.44 5.40
CA VAL A 159 19.32 -10.06 5.15
C VAL A 159 19.90 -10.99 4.09
N GLY A 160 20.60 -10.44 3.10
CA GLY A 160 21.20 -11.21 2.00
C GLY A 160 20.19 -11.72 0.95
N ALA A 161 18.92 -11.33 1.02
CA ALA A 161 17.94 -11.71 0.00
C ALA A 161 18.16 -10.91 -1.29
N GLU A 162 18.01 -11.57 -2.44
CA GLU A 162 17.85 -10.91 -3.73
C GLU A 162 16.47 -10.23 -3.78
N ALA A 163 16.39 -8.97 -3.36
CA ALA A 163 15.14 -8.23 -3.34
C ALA A 163 14.84 -7.62 -4.71
N SER A 164 13.57 -7.62 -5.10
CA SER A 164 13.08 -6.90 -6.27
C SER A 164 11.75 -6.22 -5.98
N ILE A 165 11.49 -5.13 -6.69
CA ILE A 165 10.18 -4.46 -6.68
C ILE A 165 9.61 -4.54 -8.08
N VAL A 166 8.43 -5.15 -8.18
CA VAL A 166 7.77 -5.44 -9.45
C VAL A 166 6.60 -4.49 -9.65
N PHE A 167 6.58 -3.80 -10.78
CA PHE A 167 5.48 -2.96 -11.22
C PHE A 167 4.76 -3.66 -12.36
N THR A 168 3.43 -3.72 -12.31
CA THR A 168 2.62 -4.29 -13.39
C THR A 168 1.51 -3.34 -13.77
N LEU A 169 1.34 -3.10 -15.07
CA LEU A 169 0.37 -2.17 -15.62
C LEU A 169 0.03 -2.51 -17.07
N GLU A 170 -1.08 -1.99 -17.56
CA GLU A 170 -1.32 -1.84 -18.98
C GLU A 170 -0.98 -0.41 -19.40
N GLY A 171 -0.08 -0.26 -20.38
CA GLY A 171 0.27 1.04 -20.94
C GLY A 171 1.68 1.11 -21.52
N GLU A 172 2.38 2.20 -21.23
CA GLU A 172 3.73 2.48 -21.73
C GLU A 172 4.73 2.36 -20.57
N VAL A 173 5.89 1.76 -20.84
CA VAL A 173 6.98 1.66 -19.87
C VAL A 173 8.26 2.08 -20.58
N GLU A 174 9.13 2.74 -19.85
CA GLU A 174 10.42 3.13 -20.38
C GLU A 174 11.45 2.06 -20.08
N THR A 175 12.26 1.73 -21.10
CA THR A 175 13.33 0.74 -21.00
C THR A 175 14.63 1.34 -20.47
N GLU A 176 14.78 2.66 -20.61
CA GLU A 176 15.88 3.41 -20.00
C GLU A 176 15.44 3.92 -18.62
N TRP A 177 16.32 3.77 -17.62
CA TRP A 177 16.09 4.24 -16.27
C TRP A 177 17.14 5.27 -15.88
N ASP A 178 16.76 6.15 -14.97
CA ASP A 178 17.64 7.19 -14.44
C ASP A 178 18.39 6.60 -13.25
N SER A 179 19.55 6.00 -13.53
CA SER A 179 20.41 5.38 -12.51
C SER A 179 21.01 6.39 -11.54
N GLU A 180 21.27 7.62 -11.98
CA GLU A 180 21.85 8.69 -11.17
C GLU A 180 20.88 9.12 -10.07
N ASN A 181 19.61 9.35 -10.43
CA ASN A 181 18.57 9.73 -9.48
C ASN A 181 17.82 8.52 -8.91
N ARG A 182 18.16 7.30 -9.33
CA ARG A 182 17.51 6.04 -8.93
C ARG A 182 16.00 6.07 -9.20
N ARG A 183 15.63 6.38 -10.44
CA ARG A 183 14.24 6.49 -10.87
C ARG A 183 13.88 5.55 -12.02
N ILE A 184 12.67 5.03 -11.95
CA ILE A 184 11.96 4.45 -13.09
C ILE A 184 10.71 5.27 -13.39
N ARG A 185 10.19 5.16 -14.61
CA ARG A 185 8.97 5.83 -15.03
C ARG A 185 8.13 4.98 -15.99
N GLY A 186 6.84 5.25 -16.01
CA GLY A 186 5.91 4.65 -16.96
C GLY A 186 4.55 5.35 -16.94
N LYS A 187 3.68 4.93 -17.85
CA LYS A 187 2.37 5.54 -18.07
C LYS A 187 1.31 4.45 -18.15
N ALA A 188 0.44 4.38 -17.16
CA ALA A 188 -0.71 3.50 -17.16
C ALA A 188 -1.81 4.08 -18.05
N THR A 189 -2.22 3.35 -19.08
CA THR A 189 -3.22 3.80 -20.06
C THR A 189 -4.52 3.00 -19.98
N HIS A 190 -4.60 2.02 -19.07
CA HIS A 190 -5.81 1.25 -18.86
C HIS A 190 -6.99 2.18 -18.56
N VAL A 191 -8.12 1.94 -19.23
CA VAL A 191 -9.39 2.60 -18.98
C VAL A 191 -10.52 1.64 -19.30
N THR A 192 -11.45 1.48 -18.37
CA THR A 192 -12.64 0.65 -18.61
C THR A 192 -13.67 1.37 -19.48
N PHE A 193 -13.97 2.63 -19.16
CA PHE A 193 -14.98 3.43 -19.84
C PHE A 193 -14.39 4.72 -20.39
N GLY A 194 -14.57 4.93 -21.70
CA GLY A 194 -14.19 6.10 -22.50
C GLY A 194 -13.34 7.18 -21.83
N ALA A 195 -12.08 7.30 -22.26
CA ALA A 195 -11.24 8.45 -21.96
C ALA A 195 -10.91 9.25 -23.22
N PRO A 196 -10.56 10.54 -23.10
CA PRO A 196 -10.01 11.31 -24.20
C PRO A 196 -8.80 10.63 -24.84
N GLY A 197 -8.56 10.90 -26.12
CA GLY A 197 -7.35 10.45 -26.79
C GLY A 197 -6.09 10.92 -26.05
N GLY A 198 -5.12 10.02 -25.87
CA GLY A 198 -3.88 10.31 -25.16
C GLY A 198 -3.95 10.21 -23.64
N PHE A 199 -5.07 9.72 -23.08
CA PHE A 199 -5.18 9.42 -21.65
C PHE A 199 -4.00 8.58 -21.14
N GLY A 200 -3.49 8.95 -19.97
CA GLY A 200 -2.55 8.13 -19.22
C GLY A 200 -2.22 8.73 -17.87
N ASN A 201 -2.01 7.85 -16.89
CA ASN A 201 -1.47 8.20 -15.59
C ASN A 201 0.03 7.95 -15.59
N TYR A 202 0.81 9.02 -15.58
CA TYR A 202 2.25 9.01 -15.56
C TYR A 202 2.73 8.80 -14.13
N PHE A 203 3.52 7.76 -13.88
CA PHE A 203 4.16 7.52 -12.59
C PHE A 203 5.68 7.63 -12.69
N VAL A 204 6.28 8.07 -11.59
CA VAL A 204 7.73 8.03 -11.36
C VAL A 204 7.96 7.42 -10.00
N ALA A 205 8.85 6.43 -9.91
CA ALA A 205 9.25 5.80 -8.66
C ALA A 205 10.74 6.08 -8.40
N GLU A 206 11.05 6.69 -7.26
CA GLU A 206 12.40 7.00 -6.80
C GLU A 206 12.77 6.11 -5.61
N PHE A 207 13.94 5.47 -5.66
CA PHE A 207 14.40 4.53 -4.63
C PHE A 207 15.44 5.16 -3.70
N ASP A 208 15.41 4.76 -2.42
CA ASP A 208 16.35 5.25 -1.40
C ASP A 208 17.78 4.68 -1.54
N ARG A 209 17.94 3.62 -2.34
CA ARG A 209 19.23 2.97 -2.60
C ARG A 209 19.39 2.56 -4.06
N PRO A 210 20.64 2.43 -4.55
CA PRO A 210 20.90 1.97 -5.92
C PRO A 210 20.32 0.58 -6.18
N PHE A 211 19.83 0.37 -7.39
CA PHE A 211 19.39 -0.92 -7.92
C PHE A 211 20.35 -1.39 -9.01
N SER A 212 20.49 -2.71 -9.17
CA SER A 212 21.47 -3.36 -10.04
C SER A 212 20.99 -3.53 -11.47
N SER A 213 19.69 -3.73 -11.68
CA SER A 213 19.10 -3.85 -13.01
C SER A 213 17.63 -3.48 -13.03
N VAL A 214 17.15 -3.14 -14.24
CA VAL A 214 15.73 -3.03 -14.57
C VAL A 214 15.45 -3.98 -15.73
N GLU A 215 14.52 -4.91 -15.52
CA GLU A 215 14.05 -5.81 -16.56
C GLU A 215 12.61 -5.45 -16.93
N VAL A 216 12.33 -5.38 -18.23
CA VAL A 216 10.99 -5.10 -18.74
C VAL A 216 10.52 -6.31 -19.55
N SER A 217 9.34 -6.83 -19.22
CA SER A 217 8.67 -7.87 -19.99
C SER A 217 7.26 -7.44 -20.40
N VAL A 218 6.80 -8.01 -21.52
CA VAL A 218 5.48 -7.73 -22.10
C VAL A 218 4.77 -9.05 -22.33
N ALA A 219 3.58 -9.18 -21.76
CA ALA A 219 2.67 -10.31 -21.96
C ALA A 219 1.28 -9.75 -22.28
N ASP A 220 0.82 -9.97 -23.52
CA ASP A 220 -0.39 -9.37 -24.07
C ASP A 220 -0.40 -7.83 -23.94
N ARG A 221 -1.36 -7.28 -23.19
CA ARG A 221 -1.48 -5.85 -22.88
C ARG A 221 -0.72 -5.45 -21.60
N THR A 222 -0.25 -6.45 -20.86
CA THR A 222 0.39 -6.26 -19.56
C THR A 222 1.88 -6.07 -19.73
N LYS A 223 2.39 -5.01 -19.12
CA LYS A 223 3.83 -4.73 -19.00
C LYS A 223 4.26 -4.93 -17.56
N THR A 224 5.44 -5.52 -17.38
CA THR A 224 6.03 -5.75 -16.08
C THR A 224 7.42 -5.11 -16.04
N ILE A 225 7.68 -4.31 -15.01
CA ILE A 225 9.00 -3.75 -14.71
C ILE A 225 9.50 -4.42 -13.43
N VAL A 226 10.66 -5.04 -13.48
CA VAL A 226 11.35 -5.63 -12.32
C VAL A 226 12.57 -4.79 -12.00
N VAL A 227 12.56 -4.12 -10.86
CA VAL A 227 13.73 -3.39 -10.33
C VAL A 227 14.44 -4.28 -9.33
N ARG A 228 15.69 -4.67 -9.62
CA ARG A 228 16.47 -5.60 -8.76
C ARG A 228 17.47 -4.87 -7.89
N PHE A 229 17.64 -5.34 -6.65
CA PHE A 229 18.61 -4.80 -5.71
C PHE A 229 19.69 -5.85 -5.38
N SER A 230 20.95 -5.41 -5.22
CA SER A 230 22.02 -6.33 -4.83
C SER A 230 21.78 -6.92 -3.43
N ALA A 231 22.01 -8.24 -3.32
CA ALA A 231 21.99 -9.00 -2.07
C ALA A 231 23.12 -8.61 -1.11
N GLU A 232 24.18 -7.98 -1.62
CA GLU A 232 25.36 -7.56 -0.85
C GLU A 232 25.14 -6.28 -0.05
N ALA A 233 24.01 -5.61 -0.26
CA ALA A 233 23.73 -4.40 0.51
C ALA A 233 23.42 -4.74 1.96
N GLU A 234 24.10 -4.03 2.86
CA GLU A 234 23.91 -4.14 4.31
C GLU A 234 22.47 -3.83 4.75
N ALA A 235 21.73 -3.07 3.95
CA ALA A 235 20.35 -2.70 4.24
C ALA A 235 19.37 -3.86 3.93
N ASN A 236 18.68 -4.33 4.97
CA ASN A 236 17.55 -5.26 4.89
C ASN A 236 16.20 -4.58 4.56
N SER A 237 16.26 -3.29 4.21
CA SER A 237 15.10 -2.48 3.87
C SER A 237 15.37 -1.69 2.59
N THR A 238 14.34 -1.57 1.77
CA THR A 238 14.31 -0.74 0.58
C THR A 238 13.05 0.11 0.60
N SER A 239 13.19 1.41 0.39
CA SER A 239 12.06 2.34 0.33
C SER A 239 11.95 2.94 -1.06
N LEU A 240 10.72 3.22 -1.48
CA LEU A 240 10.45 3.95 -2.70
C LEU A 240 9.42 5.05 -2.47
N ARG A 241 9.63 6.20 -3.11
CA ARG A 241 8.61 7.22 -3.25
C ARG A 241 8.04 7.10 -4.65
N ILE A 242 6.72 6.93 -4.75
CA ILE A 242 6.02 6.89 -6.03
C ILE A 242 5.03 8.04 -6.11
N GLY A 243 5.17 8.86 -7.15
CA GLY A 243 4.22 9.91 -7.49
C GLY A 243 3.57 9.63 -8.83
N ALA A 244 2.29 9.96 -8.95
CA ALA A 244 1.54 9.83 -10.20
C ALA A 244 0.88 11.15 -10.62
N SER A 245 0.58 11.31 -11.90
CA SER A 245 -0.03 12.50 -12.47
C SER A 245 -0.73 12.18 -13.79
N PHE A 246 -1.89 12.81 -14.03
CA PHE A 246 -2.56 12.75 -15.34
C PHE A 246 -2.02 13.78 -16.36
N ILE A 247 -0.99 14.55 -16.01
CA ILE A 247 -0.43 15.61 -16.87
C ILE A 247 0.84 15.15 -17.60
N GLY A 248 1.77 14.51 -16.89
CA GLY A 248 3.07 14.12 -17.44
C GLY A 248 4.09 13.76 -16.37
N TYR A 249 5.27 13.26 -16.79
CA TYR A 249 6.35 12.84 -15.88
C TYR A 249 6.90 13.97 -15.02
N GLU A 250 7.07 15.17 -15.59
CA GLU A 250 7.55 16.33 -14.82
C GLU A 250 6.60 16.66 -13.66
N GLN A 251 5.29 16.66 -13.91
CA GLN A 251 4.30 16.87 -12.87
C GLN A 251 4.27 15.71 -11.86
N ALA A 252 4.45 14.47 -12.30
CA ALA A 252 4.55 13.31 -11.40
C ALA A 252 5.76 13.43 -10.45
N MET A 253 6.88 13.99 -10.92
CA MET A 253 8.04 14.31 -10.07
C MET A 253 7.79 15.50 -9.14
N LEU A 254 7.07 16.54 -9.61
CA LEU A 254 6.69 17.66 -8.74
C LEU A 254 5.77 17.23 -7.61
N ASN A 255 4.87 16.28 -7.85
CA ASN A 255 3.97 15.75 -6.82
C ASN A 255 4.74 15.05 -5.67
N GLN A 256 5.97 14.60 -5.90
CA GLN A 256 6.80 13.88 -4.93
C GLN A 256 7.58 14.77 -3.97
N ARG A 257 7.66 16.07 -4.24
CA ARG A 257 8.36 17.05 -3.40
C ARG A 257 7.51 17.45 -2.20
#